data_AF-A0A7U6Y890-F1
#
_entry.id   AF-A0A7U6Y890-F1
#
_cell.length_a   1.000
_cell.length_b   1.000
_cell.length_c   1.000
_cell.angle_alpha   90.00
_cell.angle_beta   90.00
_cell.angle_gamma   90.00
#
_symmetry.space_group_name_H-M   'P 1'
#
loop_
_entity.id
_entity.type
_entity.pdbx_description
1 polymer ?
#
loop_
_entity_poly.entity_id
_entity_poly.type
_entity_poly.pdbx_seq_one_letter_code
_entity_poly.pdbx_strand_id
1 'polypeptide(L)'
;MTRRYWSEHRYWLYFDCLFLEDEIVPERIAIKVLTSSDLTFFDTFYKRSNVGNQKAINLNADVFGKQFYPDYAEQSHGKNVEQAVSVTIYGPRAGKPYHFARSVTKKIKYKNWRLNGAAVPDPEGEEKRFDHLMVGDVAVIEFLGDAVPEAVRIVIVSSLDDSVLHSRLKGETPGGKKSMAAVTRPRLSQLASESGIELNHPIWALLEDSELEELLEQAHMGVEPAMRRLKERAGRRVTKADLKTARDRAERVGDDGEALAHQLLEDMVSEAKISGLTWTAIEDAAASWDFEVASPVPLRFDAKSTTRKFETPFHLSAAETVAASSVDVPYRIIRIYELTEDGASARVSNDINGFAASVLKSMESLPKGVLPEGFTVHPSALTWGEEVKIDRPDEPE
;
A
#
# COMPACT_ATOMS: atom_id res chain seq x y z
N MET A 1 -34.07 8.03 -62.44
CA MET A 1 -34.17 7.64 -61.01
C MET A 1 -34.15 6.13 -60.92
N THR A 2 -33.36 5.58 -59.98
CA THR A 2 -32.92 4.18 -59.78
C THR A 2 -31.70 3.68 -60.58
N ARG A 3 -30.64 3.33 -59.80
CA ARG A 3 -29.64 2.22 -59.91
C ARG A 3 -28.73 2.20 -61.17
N ARG A 4 -27.41 1.93 -61.11
CA ARG A 4 -26.62 0.98 -60.28
C ARG A 4 -25.10 1.13 -60.53
N TYR A 5 -24.32 0.68 -59.54
CA TYR A 5 -22.96 0.09 -59.55
C TYR A 5 -21.76 0.86 -60.11
N TRP A 6 -20.83 1.21 -59.21
CA TRP A 6 -19.41 0.89 -59.35
C TRP A 6 -18.88 0.32 -58.02
N SER A 7 -18.03 -0.71 -58.15
CA SER A 7 -17.53 -1.59 -57.10
C SER A 7 -16.10 -1.21 -56.72
N GLU A 8 -15.82 -0.96 -55.43
CA GLU A 8 -14.43 -0.91 -54.94
C GLU A 8 -14.29 -1.63 -53.58
N HIS A 9 -13.69 -2.82 -53.70
CA HIS A 9 -12.68 -3.45 -52.85
C HIS A 9 -12.58 -3.03 -51.36
N ARG A 10 -12.97 -3.99 -50.51
CA ARG A 10 -12.61 -4.10 -49.10
C ARG A 10 -11.10 -4.26 -48.93
N TYR A 11 -10.47 -3.36 -48.18
CA TYR A 11 -9.26 -3.65 -47.44
C TYR A 11 -9.59 -3.55 -45.95
N TRP A 12 -9.58 -4.70 -45.28
CA TRP A 12 -9.50 -4.78 -43.83
C TRP A 12 -8.03 -4.58 -43.46
N LEU A 13 -7.68 -3.41 -42.93
CA LEU A 13 -6.44 -3.24 -42.18
C LEU A 13 -6.77 -3.51 -40.72
N TYR A 14 -6.36 -4.68 -40.25
CA TYR A 14 -6.14 -4.95 -38.84
C TYR A 14 -5.09 -3.94 -38.37
N PHE A 15 -5.48 -2.98 -37.54
CA PHE A 15 -4.56 -2.29 -36.67
C PHE A 15 -4.49 -3.11 -35.39
N ASP A 16 -3.42 -3.91 -35.28
CA ASP A 16 -2.96 -4.43 -34.00
C ASP A 16 -2.51 -3.22 -33.17
N CYS A 17 -3.38 -2.74 -32.28
CA CYS A 17 -2.94 -1.93 -31.16
C CYS A 17 -2.16 -2.86 -30.23
N LEU A 18 -0.84 -2.78 -30.35
CA LEU A 18 0.10 -3.25 -29.34
C LEU A 18 -0.22 -2.50 -28.05
N PHE A 19 -0.90 -3.18 -27.14
CA PHE A 19 -0.92 -2.84 -25.73
C PHE A 19 0.54 -2.71 -25.27
N LEU A 20 0.95 -1.50 -24.91
CA LEU A 20 2.07 -1.35 -23.98
C LEU A 20 1.50 -1.75 -22.62
N GLU A 21 1.63 -3.03 -22.29
CA GLU A 21 1.49 -3.49 -20.93
C GLU A 21 2.44 -2.65 -20.07
N ASP A 22 1.90 -1.84 -19.16
CA ASP A 22 2.70 -1.27 -18.08
C ASP A 22 3.50 -2.42 -17.47
N GLU A 23 4.83 -2.29 -17.51
CA GLU A 23 5.73 -3.32 -17.04
C GLU A 23 5.51 -3.45 -15.52
N ILE A 24 4.66 -4.39 -15.12
CA ILE A 24 4.49 -4.76 -13.71
C ILE A 24 5.88 -5.10 -13.23
N VAL A 25 6.51 -4.22 -12.45
CA VAL A 25 7.83 -4.48 -11.87
C VAL A 25 7.66 -5.76 -11.05
N PRO A 26 8.31 -6.87 -11.47
CA PRO A 26 7.99 -8.16 -10.89
C PRO A 26 8.33 -8.13 -9.40
N GLU A 27 7.42 -8.61 -8.55
CA GLU A 27 7.70 -8.73 -7.12
C GLU A 27 8.84 -9.74 -6.91
N ARG A 28 9.95 -9.30 -6.30
CA ARG A 28 11.15 -10.12 -6.09
C ARG A 28 11.28 -10.52 -4.61
N ILE A 29 10.33 -11.32 -4.12
CA ILE A 29 10.31 -11.83 -2.74
C ILE A 29 10.58 -13.33 -2.71
N ALA A 30 11.49 -13.77 -1.86
CA ALA A 30 11.84 -15.17 -1.70
C ALA A 30 11.90 -15.60 -0.24
N ILE A 31 11.52 -16.86 0.00
CA ILE A 31 11.70 -17.56 1.26
C ILE A 31 12.99 -18.36 1.15
N LYS A 32 13.92 -18.17 2.10
CA LYS A 32 15.20 -18.86 2.20
C LYS A 32 15.30 -19.61 3.53
N VAL A 33 15.37 -20.94 3.48
CA VAL A 33 15.74 -21.77 4.64
C VAL A 33 17.25 -21.68 4.85
N LEU A 34 17.66 -21.20 6.01
CA LEU A 34 19.06 -20.97 6.35
C LEU A 34 19.79 -22.29 6.59
N THR A 35 20.83 -22.54 5.80
CA THR A 35 21.75 -23.66 5.99
C THR A 35 22.86 -23.29 6.98
N SER A 36 23.66 -24.27 7.41
CA SER A 36 24.84 -24.01 8.24
C SER A 36 25.81 -23.00 7.60
N SER A 37 25.94 -23.03 6.27
CA SER A 37 26.78 -22.06 5.53
C SER A 37 26.15 -20.69 5.36
N ASP A 38 24.83 -20.56 5.50
CA ASP A 38 24.16 -19.25 5.47
C ASP A 38 24.29 -18.55 6.83
N LEU A 39 24.24 -19.31 7.93
CA LEU A 39 24.37 -18.76 9.28
C LEU A 39 25.72 -18.07 9.55
N THR A 40 26.79 -18.46 8.85
CA THR A 40 28.09 -17.77 8.92
C THR A 40 28.07 -16.35 8.36
N PHE A 41 26.95 -15.90 7.80
CA PHE A 41 26.68 -14.50 7.52
C PHE A 41 26.65 -13.65 8.81
N PHE A 42 26.22 -14.22 9.94
CA PHE A 42 26.20 -13.56 11.24
C PHE A 42 27.49 -13.85 12.02
N ASP A 43 28.04 -12.82 12.67
CA ASP A 43 29.36 -12.85 13.30
C ASP A 43 29.46 -13.87 14.44
N THR A 44 28.39 -14.04 15.23
CA THR A 44 28.29 -15.07 16.27
C THR A 44 28.61 -16.47 15.72
N PHE A 45 28.00 -16.85 14.59
CA PHE A 45 28.22 -18.16 14.01
C PHE A 45 29.53 -18.22 13.24
N TYR A 46 29.92 -17.15 12.54
CA TYR A 46 31.20 -17.10 11.85
C TYR A 46 32.38 -17.35 12.81
N LYS A 47 32.36 -16.73 13.99
CA LYS A 47 33.39 -16.91 15.02
C LYS A 47 33.38 -18.31 15.65
N ARG A 48 32.20 -18.93 15.77
CA ARG A 48 32.03 -20.30 16.33
C ARG A 48 32.36 -21.40 15.32
N SER A 49 32.27 -21.11 14.03
CA SER A 49 32.37 -22.11 12.97
C SER A 49 33.80 -22.26 12.46
N ASN A 50 34.35 -23.47 12.50
CA ASN A 50 35.53 -23.87 11.70
C ASN A 50 35.18 -24.11 10.21
N VAL A 51 33.96 -23.70 9.79
CA VAL A 51 33.32 -24.09 8.53
C VAL A 51 33.59 -23.04 7.45
N GLY A 52 34.83 -22.99 6.96
CA GLY A 52 35.21 -22.30 5.71
C GLY A 52 35.09 -20.76 5.69
N ASN A 53 35.84 -20.12 4.79
CA ASN A 53 35.94 -18.66 4.67
C ASN A 53 34.67 -17.97 4.10
N GLN A 54 33.50 -18.58 4.14
CA GLN A 54 32.28 -18.03 3.52
C GLN A 54 31.45 -17.25 4.56
N LYS A 55 31.20 -15.97 4.31
CA LYS A 55 30.40 -15.04 5.14
C LYS A 55 29.19 -14.53 4.37
N ALA A 56 28.33 -15.44 3.92
CA ALA A 56 27.34 -15.10 2.90
C ALA A 56 26.08 -15.96 2.97
N ILE A 57 24.94 -15.35 2.68
CA ILE A 57 23.69 -16.06 2.39
C ILE A 57 23.71 -16.47 0.91
N ASN A 58 23.51 -17.75 0.65
CA ASN A 58 23.45 -18.30 -0.70
C ASN A 58 22.10 -17.99 -1.36
N LEU A 59 22.16 -17.41 -2.55
CA LEU A 59 20.99 -17.07 -3.36
C LEU A 59 20.91 -18.06 -4.53
N ASN A 60 19.83 -18.84 -4.58
CA ASN A 60 19.63 -19.88 -5.57
C ASN A 60 19.51 -19.27 -6.98
N ALA A 61 20.29 -19.80 -7.93
CA ALA A 61 20.30 -19.25 -9.29
C ALA A 61 18.97 -19.39 -10.03
N ASP A 62 18.19 -20.43 -9.72
CA ASP A 62 16.86 -20.66 -10.28
C ASP A 62 15.78 -19.71 -9.75
N VAL A 63 16.04 -19.03 -8.63
CA VAL A 63 15.15 -17.99 -8.07
C VAL A 63 15.72 -16.62 -8.40
N PHE A 64 16.86 -16.25 -7.79
CA PHE A 64 17.44 -14.92 -7.93
C PHE A 64 17.83 -14.61 -9.39
N GLY A 65 18.57 -15.51 -10.04
CA GLY A 65 19.10 -15.25 -11.38
C GLY A 65 18.11 -15.51 -12.51
N LYS A 66 17.22 -16.49 -12.38
CA LYS A 66 16.29 -16.86 -13.45
C LYS A 66 14.92 -16.21 -13.35
N GLN A 67 14.41 -15.98 -12.14
CA GLN A 67 13.07 -15.43 -11.93
C GLN A 67 13.12 -13.93 -11.64
N PHE A 68 14.06 -13.47 -10.80
CA PHE A 68 14.07 -12.07 -10.34
C PHE A 68 14.89 -11.14 -11.24
N TYR A 69 16.06 -11.58 -11.69
CA TYR A 69 16.98 -10.76 -12.48
C TYR A 69 17.57 -11.54 -13.67
N PRO A 70 16.73 -11.99 -14.63
CA PRO A 70 17.17 -12.78 -15.79
C PRO A 70 18.22 -12.06 -16.64
N ASP A 71 18.01 -10.80 -16.98
CA ASP A 71 18.91 -10.03 -17.86
C ASP A 71 20.25 -9.78 -17.19
N TYR A 72 20.22 -9.38 -15.92
CA TYR A 72 21.43 -9.22 -15.12
C TYR A 72 22.22 -10.55 -15.03
N ALA A 73 21.52 -11.68 -14.92
CA ALA A 73 22.16 -12.97 -14.87
C ALA A 73 22.82 -13.38 -16.19
N GLU A 74 22.19 -13.07 -17.32
CA GLU A 74 22.75 -13.26 -18.65
C GLU A 74 23.99 -12.38 -18.86
N GLN A 75 23.91 -11.09 -18.54
CA GLN A 75 25.04 -10.15 -18.65
C GLN A 75 26.26 -10.55 -17.80
N SER A 76 25.99 -11.29 -16.72
CA SER A 76 26.98 -11.80 -15.77
C SER A 76 27.65 -13.12 -16.21
N HIS A 77 27.22 -13.73 -17.32
CA HIS A 77 27.79 -15.00 -17.79
C HIS A 77 29.30 -14.87 -18.11
N GLY A 78 30.08 -15.84 -17.61
CA GLY A 78 31.53 -15.89 -17.82
C GLY A 78 32.33 -14.83 -17.06
N LYS A 79 31.69 -14.03 -16.19
CA LYS A 79 32.33 -12.94 -15.45
C LYS A 79 32.26 -13.17 -13.94
N ASN A 80 33.19 -12.54 -13.21
CA ASN A 80 32.99 -12.30 -11.79
C ASN A 80 32.23 -10.98 -11.66
N VAL A 81 31.13 -11.00 -10.92
CA VAL A 81 30.26 -9.84 -10.74
C VAL A 81 30.09 -9.57 -9.25
N GLU A 82 30.08 -8.28 -8.92
CA GLU A 82 29.86 -7.73 -7.60
C GLU A 82 29.00 -6.48 -7.72
N GLN A 83 27.77 -6.54 -7.22
CA GLN A 83 26.80 -5.44 -7.19
C GLN A 83 26.61 -4.99 -5.75
N ALA A 84 26.90 -3.72 -5.45
CA ALA A 84 26.67 -3.16 -4.13
C ALA A 84 25.16 -3.05 -3.84
N VAL A 85 24.77 -3.37 -2.61
CA VAL A 85 23.38 -3.29 -2.13
C VAL A 85 23.33 -2.74 -0.71
N SER A 86 22.30 -1.97 -0.41
CA SER A 86 21.93 -1.69 0.98
C SER A 86 21.11 -2.86 1.55
N VAL A 87 21.39 -3.26 2.79
CA VAL A 87 20.69 -4.37 3.45
C VAL A 87 20.02 -3.87 4.71
N THR A 88 18.76 -4.26 4.90
CA THR A 88 18.00 -4.04 6.13
C THR A 88 17.53 -5.37 6.69
N ILE A 89 17.85 -5.67 7.96
CA ILE A 89 17.39 -6.88 8.66
C ILE A 89 16.36 -6.53 9.74
N TYR A 90 15.26 -7.28 9.76
CA TYR A 90 14.25 -7.32 10.79
C TYR A 90 14.23 -8.70 11.46
N GLY A 91 13.79 -8.77 12.72
CA GLY A 91 13.76 -10.04 13.46
C GLY A 91 15.13 -10.49 14.00
N PRO A 92 15.24 -11.70 14.59
CA PRO A 92 14.15 -12.69 14.73
C PRO A 92 13.05 -12.28 15.72
N ARG A 93 13.35 -11.40 16.67
CA ARG A 93 12.36 -10.79 17.58
C ARG A 93 11.99 -9.39 17.13
N ALA A 94 10.88 -8.86 17.65
CA ALA A 94 10.57 -7.44 17.53
C ALA A 94 11.75 -6.60 18.05
N GLY A 95 12.23 -5.67 17.22
CA GLY A 95 13.45 -4.91 17.46
C GLY A 95 13.69 -3.88 16.36
N LYS A 96 14.75 -3.08 16.48
CA LYS A 96 15.02 -2.03 15.48
C LYS A 96 15.47 -2.65 14.15
N PRO A 97 15.15 -2.05 13.00
CA PRO A 97 15.74 -2.47 11.74
C PRO A 97 17.26 -2.29 11.78
N TYR A 98 18.01 -3.28 11.30
CA TYR A 98 19.46 -3.24 11.26
C TYR A 98 19.98 -3.02 9.83
N HIS A 99 20.59 -1.85 9.60
CA HIS A 99 21.00 -1.39 8.28
C HIS A 99 22.51 -1.46 8.08
N PHE A 100 22.95 -1.97 6.93
CA PHE A 100 24.36 -2.02 6.55
C PHE A 100 24.54 -2.26 5.04
N ALA A 101 25.74 -2.02 4.49
CA ALA A 101 26.03 -2.27 3.08
C ALA A 101 26.60 -3.68 2.84
N ARG A 102 26.21 -4.34 1.76
CA ARG A 102 26.78 -5.63 1.29
C ARG A 102 26.88 -5.64 -0.23
N SER A 103 27.34 -6.76 -0.78
CA SER A 103 27.30 -6.98 -2.22
C SER A 103 26.64 -8.30 -2.60
N VAL A 104 25.86 -8.27 -3.69
CA VAL A 104 25.42 -9.48 -4.38
C VAL A 104 26.52 -9.88 -5.35
N THR A 105 27.05 -11.10 -5.19
CA THR A 105 28.21 -11.57 -5.94
C THR A 105 27.94 -12.89 -6.67
N LYS A 106 28.57 -13.05 -7.83
CA LYS A 106 28.67 -14.33 -8.55
C LYS A 106 30.07 -14.47 -9.12
N LYS A 107 30.73 -15.59 -8.80
CA LYS A 107 32.03 -15.93 -9.41
C LYS A 107 31.84 -16.98 -10.49
N ILE A 108 32.72 -16.96 -11.50
CA ILE A 108 32.65 -17.80 -12.71
C ILE A 108 32.42 -19.29 -12.40
N LYS A 109 33.07 -19.81 -11.35
CA LYS A 109 33.01 -21.24 -10.98
C LYS A 109 31.77 -21.64 -10.15
N TYR A 110 30.94 -20.69 -9.73
CA TYR A 110 29.79 -20.98 -8.86
C TYR A 110 28.48 -20.87 -9.62
N LYS A 111 27.66 -21.90 -9.43
CA LYS A 111 26.28 -21.92 -9.95
C LYS A 111 25.42 -20.83 -9.29
N ASN A 112 25.55 -20.65 -7.98
CA ASN A 112 24.68 -19.80 -7.17
C ASN A 112 25.29 -18.42 -6.91
N TRP A 113 24.40 -17.47 -6.68
CA TRP A 113 24.70 -16.11 -6.25
C TRP A 113 24.87 -16.06 -4.72
N ARG A 114 25.41 -14.97 -4.20
CA ARG A 114 25.66 -14.79 -2.77
C ARG A 114 25.43 -13.35 -2.35
N LEU A 115 24.63 -13.14 -1.32
CA LEU A 115 24.67 -11.90 -0.54
C LEU A 115 25.88 -11.99 0.39
N ASN A 116 26.93 -11.22 0.08
CA ASN A 116 28.28 -11.41 0.57
C ASN A 116 28.83 -10.13 1.22
N GLY A 117 29.87 -10.29 2.04
CA GLY A 117 30.60 -9.17 2.66
C GLY A 117 31.20 -9.56 4.01
N ALA A 118 31.37 -8.56 4.89
CA ALA A 118 31.76 -8.81 6.27
C ALA A 118 30.65 -9.58 7.01
N ALA A 119 31.05 -10.37 8.02
CA ALA A 119 30.10 -10.99 8.92
C ALA A 119 29.31 -9.87 9.64
N VAL A 120 28.02 -10.08 9.83
CA VAL A 120 27.08 -9.13 10.42
C VAL A 120 27.18 -9.24 11.95
N PRO A 121 27.72 -8.23 12.65
CA PRO A 121 27.74 -8.24 14.12
C PRO A 121 26.33 -8.00 14.68
N ASP A 122 26.14 -8.21 15.98
CA ASP A 122 24.93 -7.75 16.63
C ASP A 122 24.85 -6.20 16.59
N PRO A 123 23.66 -5.61 16.47
CA PRO A 123 23.48 -4.16 16.57
C PRO A 123 23.87 -3.64 17.95
N GLU A 124 24.31 -2.38 18.02
CA GLU A 124 24.60 -1.71 19.29
C GLU A 124 23.34 -1.66 20.18
N GLY A 125 23.46 -2.18 21.41
CA GLY A 125 22.35 -2.26 22.37
C GLY A 125 21.37 -3.41 22.12
N GLU A 126 21.65 -4.31 21.19
CA GLU A 126 20.90 -5.54 20.93
C GLU A 126 21.85 -6.76 20.93
N GLU A 127 22.69 -6.89 21.95
CA GLU A 127 23.65 -7.99 22.04
C GLU A 127 22.94 -9.35 22.01
N LYS A 128 23.54 -10.32 21.30
CA LYS A 128 23.02 -11.69 21.10
C LYS A 128 21.72 -11.76 20.31
N ARG A 129 21.37 -10.73 19.54
CA ARG A 129 20.17 -10.70 18.69
C ARG A 129 20.05 -11.94 17.80
N PHE A 130 21.17 -12.44 17.29
CA PHE A 130 21.19 -13.58 16.36
C PHE A 130 21.65 -14.90 17.01
N ASP A 131 21.98 -14.92 18.29
CA ASP A 131 22.69 -16.06 18.92
C ASP A 131 21.91 -17.37 18.93
N HIS A 132 20.57 -17.30 18.92
CA HIS A 132 19.67 -18.44 18.99
C HIS A 132 19.20 -18.94 17.64
N LEU A 133 19.66 -18.34 16.53
CA LEU A 133 19.32 -18.84 15.20
C LEU A 133 19.85 -20.26 15.00
N MET A 134 19.07 -21.08 14.30
CA MET A 134 19.39 -22.48 14.06
C MET A 134 19.33 -22.83 12.57
N VAL A 135 20.02 -23.90 12.19
CA VAL A 135 19.91 -24.44 10.83
C VAL A 135 18.45 -24.82 10.60
N GLY A 136 17.87 -24.30 9.52
CA GLY A 136 16.46 -24.49 9.21
C GLY A 136 15.56 -23.32 9.60
N ASP A 137 16.06 -22.30 10.30
CA ASP A 137 15.36 -21.01 10.44
C ASP A 137 15.22 -20.33 9.07
N VAL A 138 14.27 -19.40 8.96
CA VAL A 138 13.85 -18.83 7.69
C VAL A 138 14.26 -17.37 7.57
N ALA A 139 14.76 -16.98 6.41
CA ALA A 139 14.89 -15.60 5.98
C ALA A 139 13.90 -15.34 4.84
N VAL A 140 12.97 -14.40 5.03
CA VAL A 140 12.15 -13.87 3.94
C VAL A 140 12.89 -12.65 3.39
N ILE A 141 13.23 -12.69 2.11
CA ILE A 141 14.14 -11.75 1.47
C ILE A 141 13.41 -11.09 0.31
N GLU A 142 13.36 -9.76 0.32
CA GLU A 142 12.87 -8.96 -0.80
C GLU A 142 14.02 -8.20 -1.43
N PHE A 143 14.09 -8.24 -2.75
CA PHE A 143 15.06 -7.51 -3.56
C PHE A 143 14.39 -6.30 -4.19
N LEU A 144 15.02 -5.15 -4.04
CA LEU A 144 14.61 -3.86 -4.60
C LEU A 144 15.66 -3.40 -5.60
N GLY A 145 15.23 -2.61 -6.58
CA GLY A 145 16.02 -2.23 -7.74
C GLY A 145 15.60 -3.05 -8.96
N ASP A 146 15.55 -2.38 -10.10
CA ASP A 146 14.87 -2.89 -11.28
C ASP A 146 15.79 -3.72 -12.19
N ALA A 147 16.72 -3.08 -12.89
CA ALA A 147 17.68 -3.76 -13.75
C ALA A 147 18.65 -4.66 -12.94
N VAL A 148 19.02 -4.24 -11.73
CA VAL A 148 19.94 -4.93 -10.82
C VAL A 148 19.46 -4.74 -9.37
N PRO A 149 19.87 -5.60 -8.42
CA PRO A 149 19.54 -5.34 -7.02
C PRO A 149 20.31 -4.12 -6.51
N GLU A 150 19.59 -3.22 -5.84
CA GLU A 150 20.13 -2.01 -5.22
C GLU A 150 19.92 -2.03 -3.70
N ALA A 151 18.84 -2.67 -3.25
CA ALA A 151 18.56 -2.87 -1.83
C ALA A 151 17.95 -4.25 -1.56
N VAL A 152 18.14 -4.72 -0.33
CA VAL A 152 17.64 -6.01 0.16
C VAL A 152 17.00 -5.81 1.53
N ARG A 153 15.74 -6.19 1.68
CA ARG A 153 15.07 -6.29 2.99
C ARG A 153 14.99 -7.75 3.40
N ILE A 154 15.34 -8.06 4.65
CA ILE A 154 15.35 -9.42 5.17
C ILE A 154 14.57 -9.46 6.48
N VAL A 155 13.57 -10.33 6.57
CA VAL A 155 12.94 -10.70 7.85
C VAL A 155 13.44 -12.08 8.24
N ILE A 156 14.06 -12.18 9.42
CA ILE A 156 14.43 -13.46 10.02
C ILE A 156 13.26 -13.96 10.85
N VAL A 157 12.88 -15.22 10.65
CA VAL A 157 11.83 -15.93 11.40
C VAL A 157 12.47 -17.16 12.03
N SER A 158 12.60 -17.17 13.35
CA SER A 158 13.15 -18.30 14.09
C SER A 158 12.05 -19.27 14.50
N SER A 159 12.33 -20.57 14.39
CA SER A 159 11.46 -21.62 14.90
C SER A 159 11.24 -21.55 16.43
N LEU A 160 12.17 -20.95 17.15
CA LEU A 160 12.09 -20.77 18.60
C LEU A 160 11.10 -19.67 19.00
N ASP A 161 11.10 -18.56 18.27
CA ASP A 161 10.26 -17.40 18.57
C ASP A 161 8.88 -17.52 17.89
N ASP A 162 8.81 -18.03 16.65
CA ASP A 162 7.60 -18.03 15.81
C ASP A 162 7.38 -19.37 15.07
N SER A 163 7.17 -20.44 15.85
CA SER A 163 7.06 -21.81 15.31
C SER A 163 5.99 -22.03 14.23
N VAL A 164 4.83 -21.35 14.34
CA VAL A 164 3.70 -21.50 13.39
C VAL A 164 4.04 -20.88 12.05
N LEU A 165 4.42 -19.60 12.05
CA LEU A 165 4.81 -18.89 10.83
C LEU A 165 6.05 -19.54 10.20
N HIS A 166 7.04 -19.91 11.02
CA HIS A 166 8.22 -20.63 10.59
C HIS A 166 7.87 -21.91 9.81
N SER A 167 7.01 -22.76 10.37
CA SER A 167 6.62 -24.02 9.71
C SER A 167 5.91 -23.78 8.38
N ARG A 168 5.04 -22.76 8.31
CA ARG A 168 4.32 -22.41 7.09
C ARG A 168 5.25 -21.88 6.00
N LEU A 169 6.10 -20.91 6.33
CA LEU A 169 7.10 -20.38 5.39
C LEU A 169 8.04 -21.47 4.89
N LYS A 170 8.53 -22.33 5.79
CA LYS A 170 9.39 -23.46 5.43
C LYS A 170 8.69 -24.43 4.47
N GLY A 171 7.38 -24.63 4.65
CA GLY A 171 6.54 -25.48 3.79
C GLY A 171 6.41 -24.98 2.34
N GLU A 172 6.62 -23.69 2.09
CA GLU A 172 6.65 -23.12 0.73
C GLU A 172 7.96 -23.49 -0.02
N THR A 173 8.98 -23.99 0.69
CA THR A 173 10.24 -24.38 0.04
C THR A 173 10.24 -25.86 -0.37
N PRO A 174 10.81 -26.21 -1.55
CA PRO A 174 10.83 -27.59 -2.05
C PRO A 174 11.60 -28.59 -1.17
N GLY A 175 12.38 -28.12 -0.19
CA GLY A 175 13.22 -28.94 0.67
C GLY A 175 14.47 -29.51 -0.01
N GLY A 176 15.21 -30.33 0.75
CA GLY A 176 16.44 -30.97 0.28
C GLY A 176 17.53 -29.97 -0.13
N LYS A 177 18.06 -30.09 -1.35
CA LYS A 177 19.12 -29.20 -1.87
C LYS A 177 18.60 -27.83 -2.34
N LYS A 178 17.28 -27.62 -2.41
CA LYS A 178 16.66 -26.36 -2.82
C LYS A 178 16.12 -25.64 -1.58
N SER A 179 16.93 -24.75 -1.02
CA SER A 179 16.57 -24.02 0.20
C SER A 179 15.91 -22.67 -0.04
N MET A 180 15.59 -22.31 -1.28
CA MET A 180 14.99 -21.01 -1.62
C MET A 180 13.85 -21.19 -2.62
N ALA A 181 12.76 -20.44 -2.42
CA ALA A 181 11.59 -20.39 -3.30
C ALA A 181 11.12 -18.93 -3.46
N ALA A 182 10.61 -18.57 -4.64
CA ALA A 182 9.91 -17.31 -4.82
C ALA A 182 8.52 -17.39 -4.15
N VAL A 183 8.05 -16.26 -3.63
CA VAL A 183 6.72 -16.11 -3.04
C VAL A 183 6.16 -14.75 -3.49
N THR A 184 4.86 -14.68 -3.73
CA THR A 184 4.20 -13.39 -4.02
C THR A 184 3.82 -12.70 -2.70
N ARG A 185 3.69 -11.38 -2.72
CA ARG A 185 3.28 -10.63 -1.52
C ARG A 185 1.88 -11.03 -1.02
N PRO A 186 0.86 -11.27 -1.87
CA PRO A 186 -0.43 -11.78 -1.41
C PRO A 186 -0.31 -13.15 -0.72
N ARG A 187 0.53 -14.05 -1.24
CA ARG A 187 0.77 -15.36 -0.61
C ARG A 187 1.47 -15.19 0.74
N LEU A 188 2.46 -14.32 0.83
CA LEU A 188 3.15 -14.02 2.09
C LEU A 188 2.18 -13.44 3.14
N SER A 189 1.29 -12.53 2.73
CA SER A 189 0.24 -11.95 3.58
C SER A 189 -0.74 -13.01 4.09
N GLN A 190 -1.16 -13.94 3.22
CA GLN A 190 -1.99 -15.07 3.61
C GLN A 190 -1.29 -15.95 4.66
N LEU A 191 -0.02 -16.31 4.45
CA LEU A 191 0.75 -17.13 5.39
C LEU A 191 0.89 -16.46 6.77
N ALA A 192 1.13 -15.14 6.78
CA ALA A 192 1.19 -14.34 7.99
C ALA A 192 -0.16 -14.33 8.74
N SER A 193 -1.25 -14.07 8.03
CA SER A 193 -2.60 -13.98 8.59
C SER A 193 -3.08 -15.31 9.18
N GLU A 194 -2.83 -16.41 8.48
CA GLU A 194 -3.18 -17.77 8.95
C GLU A 194 -2.29 -18.28 10.11
N SER A 195 -1.22 -17.55 10.44
CA SER A 195 -0.33 -17.92 11.55
C SER A 195 -0.74 -17.34 12.89
N GLY A 196 -1.71 -16.41 12.92
CA GLY A 196 -2.14 -15.75 14.16
C GLY A 196 -1.02 -14.97 14.86
N ILE A 197 -0.02 -14.49 14.08
CA ILE A 197 1.09 -13.70 14.60
C ILE A 197 0.61 -12.32 15.07
N GLU A 198 1.29 -11.76 16.05
CA GLU A 198 0.98 -10.43 16.55
C GLU A 198 1.22 -9.35 15.48
N LEU A 199 0.49 -8.24 15.57
CA LEU A 199 0.60 -7.10 14.65
C LEU A 199 1.97 -6.39 14.72
N ASN A 200 2.75 -6.64 15.77
CA ASN A 200 4.11 -6.13 15.95
C ASN A 200 5.18 -7.03 15.29
N HIS A 201 4.79 -8.16 14.69
CA HIS A 201 5.72 -9.15 14.17
C HIS A 201 6.56 -8.58 13.01
N PRO A 202 7.88 -8.83 12.95
CA PRO A 202 8.79 -8.29 11.92
C PRO A 202 8.36 -8.49 10.46
N ILE A 203 7.57 -9.53 10.15
CA ILE A 203 7.15 -9.86 8.78
C ILE A 203 6.34 -8.76 8.11
N TRP A 204 5.62 -7.95 8.90
CA TRP A 204 4.83 -6.83 8.39
C TRP A 204 5.70 -5.74 7.76
N ALA A 205 7.01 -5.73 7.99
CA ALA A 205 7.94 -4.82 7.31
C ALA A 205 8.13 -5.12 5.80
N LEU A 206 7.80 -6.34 5.37
CA LEU A 206 7.86 -6.78 3.96
C LEU A 206 6.49 -6.86 3.31
N LEU A 207 5.42 -6.66 4.06
CA LEU A 207 4.09 -6.58 3.52
C LEU A 207 3.80 -5.08 3.40
N GLU A 208 3.50 -4.59 2.19
CA GLU A 208 2.82 -3.29 2.08
C GLU A 208 1.57 -3.43 2.92
N ASP A 209 1.62 -2.77 4.05
CA ASP A 209 0.68 -3.03 5.09
C ASP A 209 -0.51 -2.15 4.79
N SER A 210 -1.35 -2.62 3.86
CA SER A 210 -2.58 -1.95 3.46
C SER A 210 -3.42 -1.57 4.68
N GLU A 211 -3.36 -2.37 5.75
CA GLU A 211 -3.93 -2.08 7.05
C GLU A 211 -3.21 -0.93 7.78
N LEU A 212 -1.87 -0.83 7.75
CA LEU A 212 -1.11 0.31 8.30
C LEU A 212 -1.39 1.58 7.53
N GLU A 213 -1.42 1.49 6.20
CA GLU A 213 -1.75 2.61 5.34
C GLU A 213 -3.18 3.08 5.61
N GLU A 214 -4.13 2.16 5.70
CA GLU A 214 -5.50 2.46 6.11
C GLU A 214 -5.54 3.09 7.51
N LEU A 215 -4.81 2.54 8.49
CA LEU A 215 -4.74 3.08 9.83
C LEU A 215 -4.09 4.47 9.87
N LEU A 216 -3.08 4.74 9.02
CA LEU A 216 -2.42 6.03 8.92
C LEU A 216 -3.32 7.07 8.22
N GLU A 217 -4.02 6.69 7.16
CA GLU A 217 -5.02 7.53 6.48
C GLU A 217 -6.18 7.85 7.43
N GLN A 218 -6.76 6.85 8.09
CA GLN A 218 -7.84 7.06 9.05
C GLN A 218 -7.37 7.82 10.30
N ALA A 219 -6.16 7.58 10.78
CA ALA A 219 -5.55 8.36 11.86
C ALA A 219 -5.39 9.84 11.49
N HIS A 220 -5.01 10.13 10.24
CA HIS A 220 -4.94 11.50 9.74
C HIS A 220 -6.32 12.18 9.77
N MET A 221 -7.36 11.44 9.41
CA MET A 221 -8.77 11.89 9.45
C MET A 221 -9.37 11.93 10.87
N GLY A 222 -8.56 11.71 11.91
CA GLY A 222 -8.99 11.75 13.31
C GLY A 222 -9.88 10.58 13.74
N VAL A 223 -9.90 9.47 12.99
CA VAL A 223 -10.70 8.28 13.33
C VAL A 223 -10.11 7.61 14.57
N GLU A 224 -10.78 7.74 15.71
CA GLU A 224 -10.27 7.29 17.01
C GLU A 224 -9.93 5.79 17.07
N PRO A 225 -10.75 4.86 16.52
CA PRO A 225 -10.39 3.44 16.47
C PRO A 225 -9.09 3.18 15.72
N ALA A 226 -8.83 3.93 14.64
CA ALA A 226 -7.59 3.81 13.87
C ALA A 226 -6.39 4.34 14.67
N MET A 227 -6.54 5.49 15.32
CA MET A 227 -5.52 6.04 16.24
C MET A 227 -5.19 5.10 17.39
N ARG A 228 -6.19 4.40 17.93
CA ARG A 228 -6.02 3.41 19.01
C ARG A 228 -5.25 2.19 18.51
N ARG A 229 -5.66 1.62 17.38
CA ARG A 229 -4.96 0.49 16.73
C ARG A 229 -3.52 0.85 16.34
N LEU A 230 -3.28 2.07 15.84
CA LEU A 230 -1.95 2.58 15.51
C LEU A 230 -1.04 2.64 16.76
N LYS A 231 -1.59 3.02 17.92
CA LYS A 231 -0.87 3.03 19.22
C LYS A 231 -0.60 1.62 19.75
N GLU A 232 -1.57 0.72 19.64
CA GLU A 232 -1.44 -0.68 20.07
C GLU A 232 -0.41 -1.46 19.22
N ARG A 233 -0.22 -1.03 17.97
CA ARG A 233 0.68 -1.61 16.98
C ARG A 233 2.18 -1.26 17.15
N ALA A 234 2.55 -0.47 18.17
CA ALA A 234 3.85 0.19 18.28
C ALA A 234 5.06 -0.74 18.54
N GLY A 235 5.50 -1.48 17.52
CA GLY A 235 6.89 -1.96 17.33
C GLY A 235 7.71 -1.10 16.33
N ARG A 236 7.03 -0.29 15.50
CA ARG A 236 7.61 0.77 14.65
C ARG A 236 7.13 2.12 15.17
N ARG A 237 8.06 3.06 15.44
CA ARG A 237 7.66 4.46 15.68
C ARG A 237 7.13 5.02 14.37
N VAL A 238 5.85 5.39 14.33
CA VAL A 238 5.31 6.27 13.28
C VAL A 238 6.09 7.56 13.34
N THR A 239 6.87 7.82 12.30
CA THR A 239 7.73 9.00 12.23
C THR A 239 6.94 10.20 11.74
N LYS A 240 7.49 11.40 11.95
CA LYS A 240 6.95 12.62 11.34
C LYS A 240 6.91 12.54 9.82
N ALA A 241 7.84 11.81 9.21
CA ALA A 241 7.86 11.57 7.77
C ALA A 241 6.69 10.68 7.33
N ASP A 242 6.41 9.59 8.06
CA ASP A 242 5.27 8.71 7.77
C ASP A 242 3.94 9.48 7.83
N LEU A 243 3.75 10.32 8.85
CA LEU A 243 2.56 11.18 8.97
C LEU A 243 2.49 12.23 7.86
N LYS A 244 3.64 12.79 7.46
CA LYS A 244 3.69 13.76 6.36
C LYS A 244 3.30 13.08 5.05
N THR A 245 3.86 11.91 4.74
CA THR A 245 3.51 11.16 3.53
C THR A 245 2.05 10.74 3.53
N ALA A 246 1.50 10.32 4.66
CA ALA A 246 0.07 10.02 4.80
C ALA A 246 -0.80 11.25 4.54
N ARG A 247 -0.40 12.42 5.07
CA ARG A 247 -1.07 13.69 4.80
C ARG A 247 -0.99 14.09 3.33
N ASP A 248 0.21 14.12 2.75
CA ASP A 248 0.43 14.50 1.36
C ASP A 248 -0.32 13.55 0.39
N ARG A 249 -0.57 12.31 0.80
CA ARG A 249 -1.43 11.36 0.07
C ARG A 249 -2.92 11.65 0.27
N ALA A 250 -3.36 11.86 1.51
CA ALA A 250 -4.75 12.17 1.81
C ALA A 250 -5.22 13.47 1.12
N GLU A 251 -4.35 14.48 1.08
CA GLU A 251 -4.57 15.75 0.36
C GLU A 251 -4.74 15.50 -1.13
N ARG A 252 -3.81 14.76 -1.77
CA ARG A 252 -3.96 14.37 -3.19
C ARG A 252 -5.24 13.58 -3.47
N VAL A 253 -5.60 12.62 -2.63
CA VAL A 253 -6.85 11.85 -2.77
C VAL A 253 -8.08 12.75 -2.59
N GLY A 254 -7.99 13.75 -1.70
CA GLY A 254 -8.99 14.80 -1.52
C GLY A 254 -9.19 15.60 -2.81
N ASP A 255 -8.13 16.29 -3.26
CA ASP A 255 -8.12 17.15 -4.45
C ASP A 255 -8.64 16.41 -5.69
N ASP A 256 -8.16 15.19 -5.87
CA ASP A 256 -8.48 14.35 -7.01
C ASP A 256 -9.93 13.84 -6.97
N GLY A 257 -10.40 13.45 -5.78
CA GLY A 257 -11.79 13.08 -5.59
C GLY A 257 -12.75 14.27 -5.76
N GLU A 258 -12.34 15.47 -5.36
CA GLU A 258 -13.11 16.70 -5.57
C GLU A 258 -13.21 17.03 -7.06
N ALA A 259 -12.12 16.87 -7.83
CA ALA A 259 -12.13 17.02 -9.28
C ALA A 259 -13.09 16.02 -9.98
N LEU A 260 -13.09 14.76 -9.56
CA LEU A 260 -14.04 13.76 -10.08
C LEU A 260 -15.49 14.06 -9.66
N ALA A 261 -15.70 14.58 -8.44
CA ALA A 261 -17.02 15.02 -8.00
C ALA A 261 -17.53 16.20 -8.84
N HIS A 262 -16.64 17.14 -9.19
CA HIS A 262 -16.96 18.23 -10.11
C HIS A 262 -17.39 17.71 -11.49
N GLN A 263 -16.63 16.76 -12.07
CA GLN A 263 -17.00 16.12 -13.34
C GLN A 263 -18.39 15.47 -13.27
N LEU A 264 -18.67 14.70 -12.21
CA LEU A 264 -19.99 14.09 -11.99
C LEU A 264 -21.11 15.14 -11.93
N LEU A 265 -20.87 16.27 -11.25
CA LEU A 265 -21.86 17.33 -11.14
C LEU A 265 -22.05 18.09 -12.46
N GLU A 266 -21.00 18.33 -13.24
CA GLU A 266 -21.09 18.89 -14.59
C GLU A 266 -21.89 17.97 -15.52
N ASP A 267 -21.70 16.64 -15.43
CA ASP A 267 -22.54 15.68 -16.15
C ASP A 267 -24.01 15.82 -15.74
N MET A 268 -24.30 15.97 -14.44
CA MET A 268 -25.66 16.22 -13.95
C MET A 268 -26.25 17.56 -14.42
N VAL A 269 -25.43 18.59 -14.63
CA VAL A 269 -25.86 19.85 -15.26
C VAL A 269 -26.22 19.60 -16.73
N SER A 270 -25.35 18.90 -17.47
CA SER A 270 -25.55 18.61 -18.89
C SER A 270 -26.81 17.78 -19.16
N GLU A 271 -27.15 16.89 -18.22
CA GLU A 271 -28.36 16.06 -18.23
C GLU A 271 -29.61 16.80 -17.70
N ALA A 272 -29.48 18.09 -17.35
CA ALA A 272 -30.52 18.92 -16.75
C ALA A 272 -31.10 18.35 -15.43
N LYS A 273 -30.32 17.57 -14.68
CA LYS A 273 -30.67 17.11 -13.33
C LYS A 273 -30.48 18.21 -12.28
N ILE A 274 -29.55 19.13 -12.52
CA ILE A 274 -29.34 20.37 -11.75
C ILE A 274 -29.18 21.56 -12.71
N SER A 275 -29.48 22.77 -12.24
CA SER A 275 -29.63 23.96 -13.10
C SER A 275 -28.35 24.79 -13.30
N GLY A 276 -27.26 24.44 -12.64
CA GLY A 276 -25.97 25.14 -12.70
C GLY A 276 -25.11 24.74 -11.50
N LEU A 277 -23.80 24.94 -11.60
CA LEU A 277 -22.83 24.49 -10.60
C LEU A 277 -21.82 25.60 -10.31
N THR A 278 -21.52 25.79 -9.03
CA THR A 278 -20.41 26.61 -8.57
C THR A 278 -19.50 25.74 -7.71
N TRP A 279 -18.21 25.70 -8.05
CA TRP A 279 -17.19 25.04 -7.26
C TRP A 279 -16.70 26.01 -6.17
N THR A 280 -17.43 26.04 -5.06
CA THR A 280 -17.25 26.99 -3.96
C THR A 280 -15.90 26.84 -3.27
N ALA A 281 -15.40 25.62 -3.06
CA ALA A 281 -14.13 25.38 -2.37
C ALA A 281 -12.91 26.02 -3.08
N ILE A 282 -12.94 26.16 -4.40
CA ILE A 282 -11.91 26.88 -5.16
C ILE A 282 -11.97 28.39 -4.92
N GLU A 283 -13.18 28.94 -4.78
CA GLU A 283 -13.40 30.39 -4.63
C GLU A 283 -13.25 30.88 -3.18
N ASP A 284 -13.64 30.05 -2.21
CA ASP A 284 -13.60 30.34 -0.78
C ASP A 284 -13.14 29.11 0.01
N ALA A 285 -11.85 29.10 0.37
CA ALA A 285 -11.26 28.05 1.20
C ALA A 285 -11.81 27.99 2.64
N ALA A 286 -12.63 28.96 3.06
CA ALA A 286 -13.34 28.94 4.35
C ALA A 286 -14.78 28.42 4.23
N ALA A 287 -15.23 28.09 3.02
CA ALA A 287 -16.54 27.47 2.81
C ALA A 287 -16.64 26.14 3.57
N SER A 288 -17.84 25.84 4.03
CA SER A 288 -18.14 24.59 4.76
C SER A 288 -18.82 23.56 3.86
N TRP A 289 -18.63 23.68 2.55
CA TRP A 289 -19.10 22.80 1.48
C TRP A 289 -18.26 23.05 0.22
N ASP A 290 -18.18 22.07 -0.67
CA ASP A 290 -17.32 22.13 -1.84
C ASP A 290 -18.03 22.71 -3.06
N PHE A 291 -19.32 22.37 -3.23
CA PHE A 291 -20.11 22.80 -4.38
C PHE A 291 -21.48 23.34 -3.98
N GLU A 292 -21.98 24.27 -4.78
CA GLU A 292 -23.37 24.73 -4.67
C GLU A 292 -24.06 24.87 -6.02
N VAL A 293 -25.35 24.56 -6.01
CA VAL A 293 -26.29 24.88 -7.09
C VAL A 293 -27.10 26.06 -6.59
N ALA A 294 -27.01 27.18 -7.30
CA ALA A 294 -27.81 28.36 -6.98
C ALA A 294 -29.29 28.18 -7.37
N SER A 295 -30.14 29.09 -6.89
CA SER A 295 -31.58 29.26 -7.19
C SER A 295 -32.03 28.75 -8.58
N PRO A 296 -33.24 28.14 -8.71
CA PRO A 296 -34.39 28.29 -7.81
C PRO A 296 -34.49 27.29 -6.65
N VAL A 297 -33.74 26.19 -6.69
CA VAL A 297 -33.69 25.22 -5.59
C VAL A 297 -32.23 25.11 -5.15
N PRO A 298 -31.83 25.83 -4.08
CA PRO A 298 -30.46 25.80 -3.62
C PRO A 298 -30.10 24.39 -3.13
N LEU A 299 -28.91 23.91 -3.46
CA LEU A 299 -28.42 22.60 -3.07
C LEU A 299 -26.91 22.67 -2.84
N ARG A 300 -26.43 22.05 -1.77
CA ARG A 300 -24.99 21.99 -1.46
C ARG A 300 -24.48 20.56 -1.52
N PHE A 301 -23.23 20.43 -1.95
CA PHE A 301 -22.53 19.16 -1.98
C PHE A 301 -21.16 19.27 -1.32
N ASP A 302 -20.72 18.12 -0.82
CA ASP A 302 -19.41 17.94 -0.22
C ASP A 302 -18.84 16.60 -0.67
N ALA A 303 -17.65 16.62 -1.24
CA ALA A 303 -16.96 15.47 -1.77
C ALA A 303 -16.12 14.80 -0.67
N LYS A 304 -16.40 13.52 -0.43
CA LYS A 304 -15.61 12.69 0.47
C LYS A 304 -14.99 11.56 -0.33
N SER A 305 -13.67 11.59 -0.50
CA SER A 305 -12.95 10.63 -1.32
C SER A 305 -12.20 9.56 -0.51
N THR A 306 -11.89 8.45 -1.16
CA THR A 306 -10.99 7.41 -0.65
C THR A 306 -10.53 6.51 -1.80
N THR A 307 -9.34 5.91 -1.67
CA THR A 307 -8.88 4.82 -2.57
C THR A 307 -9.47 3.46 -2.18
N ARG A 308 -10.22 3.40 -1.08
CA ARG A 308 -10.77 2.17 -0.50
C ARG A 308 -12.23 1.98 -0.89
N LYS A 309 -12.84 0.90 -0.38
CA LYS A 309 -14.24 0.56 -0.67
C LYS A 309 -15.22 1.58 -0.12
N PHE A 310 -16.42 1.58 -0.67
CA PHE A 310 -17.52 2.46 -0.28
C PHE A 310 -17.75 2.51 1.23
N GLU A 311 -17.69 1.37 1.91
CA GLU A 311 -17.99 1.21 3.36
C GLU A 311 -16.99 1.93 4.28
N THR A 312 -15.86 2.39 3.74
CA THR A 312 -14.84 3.10 4.51
C THR A 312 -15.44 4.35 5.16
N PRO A 313 -15.35 4.51 6.50
CA PRO A 313 -15.83 5.71 7.17
C PRO A 313 -15.18 6.98 6.62
N PHE A 314 -15.91 8.08 6.68
CA PHE A 314 -15.41 9.39 6.28
C PHE A 314 -15.55 10.40 7.43
N HIS A 315 -14.78 11.47 7.35
CA HIS A 315 -14.82 12.56 8.32
C HIS A 315 -15.80 13.63 7.85
N LEU A 316 -16.64 14.13 8.74
CA LEU A 316 -17.46 15.33 8.55
C LEU A 316 -17.03 16.36 9.60
N SER A 317 -16.52 17.51 9.18
CA SER A 317 -16.05 18.53 10.13
C SER A 317 -17.21 19.13 10.92
N ALA A 318 -16.92 19.76 12.05
CA ALA A 318 -17.95 20.46 12.83
C ALA A 318 -18.61 21.59 12.02
N ALA A 319 -17.82 22.29 11.19
CA ALA A 319 -18.31 23.36 10.32
C ALA A 319 -19.26 22.80 9.23
N GLU A 320 -18.86 21.73 8.55
CA GLU A 320 -19.71 21.01 7.59
C GLU A 320 -20.99 20.50 8.25
N THR A 321 -20.89 19.95 9.46
CA THR A 321 -22.06 19.44 10.20
C THR A 321 -23.04 20.56 10.53
N VAL A 322 -22.54 21.73 10.93
CA VAL A 322 -23.37 22.93 11.15
C VAL A 322 -24.01 23.39 9.84
N ALA A 323 -23.24 23.49 8.76
CA ALA A 323 -23.76 23.90 7.45
C ALA A 323 -24.82 22.92 6.92
N ALA A 324 -24.59 21.63 7.09
CA ALA A 324 -25.52 20.56 6.72
C ALA A 324 -26.78 20.55 7.58
N SER A 325 -26.76 21.05 8.82
CA SER A 325 -27.95 21.12 9.66
C SER A 325 -28.99 22.19 9.26
N SER A 326 -28.73 22.92 8.16
CA SER A 326 -29.63 23.92 7.61
C SER A 326 -31.06 23.37 7.38
N VAL A 327 -32.08 24.21 7.51
CA VAL A 327 -33.46 23.84 7.18
C VAL A 327 -33.88 24.27 5.78
N ASP A 328 -33.13 25.18 5.16
CA ASP A 328 -33.52 25.87 3.93
C ASP A 328 -32.80 25.33 2.68
N VAL A 329 -31.63 24.73 2.87
CA VAL A 329 -30.76 24.28 1.77
C VAL A 329 -30.39 22.83 2.01
N PRO A 330 -30.89 21.87 1.23
CA PRO A 330 -30.48 20.48 1.31
C PRO A 330 -28.97 20.35 1.13
N TYR A 331 -28.38 19.42 1.87
CA TYR A 331 -26.95 19.14 1.85
C TYR A 331 -26.74 17.66 1.51
N ARG A 332 -25.82 17.36 0.59
CA ARG A 332 -25.54 16.00 0.15
C ARG A 332 -24.05 15.70 0.17
N ILE A 333 -23.71 14.46 0.43
CA ILE A 333 -22.35 13.95 0.31
C ILE A 333 -22.18 13.26 -1.03
N ILE A 334 -21.11 13.56 -1.73
CA ILE A 334 -20.64 12.79 -2.88
C ILE A 334 -19.52 11.89 -2.37
N ARG A 335 -19.78 10.58 -2.31
CA ARG A 335 -18.77 9.61 -1.90
C ARG A 335 -18.07 9.09 -3.14
N ILE A 336 -16.80 9.48 -3.28
CA ILE A 336 -15.88 8.94 -4.28
C ILE A 336 -15.06 7.83 -3.60
N TYR A 337 -15.02 6.64 -4.20
CA TYR A 337 -14.38 5.47 -3.60
C TYR A 337 -13.81 4.56 -4.67
N GLU A 338 -12.91 3.67 -4.26
CA GLU A 338 -12.07 2.87 -5.15
C GLU A 338 -11.39 3.75 -6.20
N LEU A 339 -10.92 4.92 -5.76
CA LEU A 339 -10.21 5.87 -6.61
C LEU A 339 -8.88 5.26 -7.09
N THR A 340 -8.70 5.25 -8.40
CA THR A 340 -7.49 4.80 -9.11
C THR A 340 -7.07 5.85 -10.13
N GLU A 341 -6.00 5.55 -10.88
CA GLU A 341 -5.55 6.38 -12.00
C GLU A 341 -6.56 6.36 -13.16
N ASP A 342 -7.32 5.27 -13.35
CA ASP A 342 -8.32 5.17 -14.42
C ASP A 342 -9.63 5.90 -14.12
N GLY A 343 -9.94 6.14 -12.85
CA GLY A 343 -11.22 6.72 -12.45
C GLY A 343 -11.63 6.36 -11.02
N ALA A 344 -12.93 6.37 -10.76
CA ALA A 344 -13.48 6.01 -9.47
C ALA A 344 -14.94 5.53 -9.56
N SER A 345 -15.43 4.97 -8.45
CA SER A 345 -16.86 4.76 -8.24
C SER A 345 -17.42 5.91 -7.39
N ALA A 346 -18.66 6.30 -7.67
CA ALA A 346 -19.32 7.39 -6.97
C ALA A 346 -20.74 7.02 -6.54
N ARG A 347 -21.17 7.57 -5.40
CA ARG A 347 -22.57 7.59 -4.95
C ARG A 347 -22.88 8.96 -4.35
N VAL A 348 -24.07 9.47 -4.62
CA VAL A 348 -24.57 10.72 -4.01
C VAL A 348 -25.57 10.37 -2.92
N SER A 349 -25.42 10.96 -1.74
CA SER A 349 -26.36 10.76 -0.64
C SER A 349 -27.70 11.45 -0.93
N ASN A 350 -28.75 11.00 -0.26
CA ASN A 350 -29.92 11.84 -0.05
C ASN A 350 -29.57 13.03 0.85
N ASP A 351 -30.53 13.94 1.01
CA ASP A 351 -30.44 15.06 1.96
C ASP A 351 -30.04 14.56 3.37
N ILE A 352 -28.95 15.11 3.91
CA ILE A 352 -28.40 14.73 5.23
C ILE A 352 -28.82 15.70 6.33
N ASN A 353 -29.63 16.73 6.05
CA ASN A 353 -29.87 17.80 7.01
C ASN A 353 -30.45 17.32 8.34
N GLY A 354 -31.41 16.39 8.28
CA GLY A 354 -31.98 15.76 9.47
C GLY A 354 -30.96 14.94 10.28
N PHE A 355 -30.05 14.24 9.60
CA PHE A 355 -28.95 13.52 10.25
C PHE A 355 -28.01 14.50 10.96
N ALA A 356 -27.55 15.54 10.27
CA ALA A 356 -26.65 16.55 10.83
C ALA A 356 -27.27 17.25 12.05
N ALA A 357 -28.54 17.66 11.98
CA ALA A 357 -29.26 18.24 13.10
C ALA A 357 -29.34 17.30 14.32
N SER A 358 -29.52 15.99 14.09
CA SER A 358 -29.56 14.99 15.17
C SER A 358 -28.20 14.80 15.86
N VAL A 359 -27.11 14.89 15.08
CA VAL A 359 -25.73 14.84 15.61
C VAL A 359 -25.47 16.05 16.49
N LEU A 360 -25.77 17.27 16.00
CA LEU A 360 -25.57 18.50 16.78
C LEU A 360 -26.39 18.52 18.07
N LYS A 361 -27.65 18.07 18.01
CA LYS A 361 -28.50 17.97 19.20
C LYS A 361 -27.89 17.05 20.27
N SER A 362 -27.23 15.97 19.85
CA SER A 362 -26.55 15.07 20.80
C SER A 362 -25.38 15.78 21.51
N MET A 363 -24.77 16.77 20.88
CA MET A 363 -23.65 17.55 21.43
C MET A 363 -24.07 18.58 22.47
N GLU A 364 -25.35 18.93 22.57
CA GLU A 364 -25.86 19.83 23.63
C GLU A 364 -25.63 19.27 25.04
N SER A 365 -25.39 17.95 25.15
CA SER A 365 -25.07 17.27 26.42
C SER A 365 -23.60 17.38 26.85
N LEU A 366 -22.72 17.95 26.01
CA LEU A 366 -21.30 18.06 26.31
C LEU A 366 -21.04 19.10 27.42
N PRO A 367 -19.96 18.94 28.20
CA PRO A 367 -19.58 19.92 29.21
C PRO A 367 -19.36 21.31 28.58
N LYS A 368 -19.73 22.35 29.32
CA LYS A 368 -19.53 23.74 28.87
C LYS A 368 -18.06 23.99 28.51
N GLY A 369 -17.84 24.50 27.29
CA GLY A 369 -16.51 24.79 26.76
C GLY A 369 -15.88 23.63 25.98
N VAL A 370 -16.57 22.50 25.84
CA VAL A 370 -16.15 21.39 24.97
C VAL A 370 -16.94 21.45 23.68
N LEU A 371 -16.22 21.50 22.55
CA LEU A 371 -16.80 21.42 21.21
C LEU A 371 -16.08 20.32 20.43
N PRO A 372 -16.80 19.46 19.69
CA PRO A 372 -16.17 18.54 18.77
C PRO A 372 -15.59 19.30 17.58
N GLU A 373 -14.46 18.84 17.05
CA GLU A 373 -13.87 19.40 15.81
C GLU A 373 -14.43 18.72 14.55
N GLY A 374 -14.98 17.51 14.69
CA GLY A 374 -15.63 16.77 13.63
C GLY A 374 -16.07 15.38 14.06
N PHE A 375 -16.60 14.63 13.10
CA PHE A 375 -17.29 13.37 13.33
C PHE A 375 -16.84 12.34 12.30
N THR A 376 -16.60 11.11 12.75
CA THR A 376 -16.44 9.97 11.83
C THR A 376 -17.82 9.37 11.54
N VAL A 377 -18.19 9.32 10.27
CA VAL A 377 -19.48 8.82 9.80
C VAL A 377 -19.26 7.55 8.99
N HIS A 378 -19.95 6.48 9.37
CA HIS A 378 -20.01 5.27 8.55
C HIS A 378 -21.06 5.47 7.44
N PRO A 379 -20.81 5.06 6.19
CA PRO A 379 -21.76 5.26 5.08
C PRO A 379 -23.16 4.72 5.35
N SER A 380 -23.28 3.61 6.10
CA SER A 380 -24.58 3.04 6.49
C SER A 380 -25.44 3.94 7.37
N ALA A 381 -24.91 5.05 7.90
CA ALA A 381 -25.69 6.05 8.64
C ALA A 381 -26.51 6.96 7.72
N LEU A 382 -26.18 6.99 6.43
CA LEU A 382 -26.85 7.79 5.42
C LEU A 382 -27.55 6.90 4.39
N THR A 383 -28.48 7.50 3.64
CA THR A 383 -29.12 6.86 2.49
C THR A 383 -28.45 7.34 1.22
N TRP A 384 -28.17 6.43 0.29
CA TRP A 384 -27.40 6.71 -0.92
C TRP A 384 -28.19 6.36 -2.17
N GLY A 385 -27.92 7.11 -3.24
CA GLY A 385 -28.39 6.80 -4.59
C GLY A 385 -27.64 5.62 -5.21
N GLU A 386 -27.90 5.43 -6.50
CA GLU A 386 -27.23 4.41 -7.31
C GLU A 386 -25.74 4.71 -7.47
N GLU A 387 -25.00 3.65 -7.74
CA GLU A 387 -23.57 3.72 -8.04
C GLU A 387 -23.36 4.15 -9.48
N VAL A 388 -22.42 5.07 -9.67
CA VAL A 388 -21.98 5.56 -10.98
C VAL A 388 -20.48 5.34 -11.08
N LYS A 389 -20.00 4.94 -12.26
CA LYS A 389 -18.57 4.89 -12.57
C LYS A 389 -18.17 6.19 -13.26
N ILE A 390 -17.06 6.77 -12.84
CA ILE A 390 -16.49 7.98 -13.41
C ILE A 390 -15.13 7.59 -13.98
N ASP A 391 -14.99 7.66 -15.29
CA ASP A 391 -13.72 7.46 -15.97
C ASP A 391 -12.97 8.79 -16.06
N ARG A 392 -11.64 8.77 -15.93
CA ARG A 392 -10.84 9.96 -16.21
C ARG A 392 -10.80 10.22 -17.72
N PRO A 393 -10.89 11.48 -18.16
CA PRO A 393 -10.57 11.81 -19.53
C PRO A 393 -9.09 11.50 -19.79
N ASP A 394 -8.78 10.91 -20.95
CA ASP A 394 -7.40 10.73 -21.40
C ASP A 394 -6.67 12.09 -21.35
N GLU A 395 -5.49 12.15 -20.72
CA GLU A 395 -4.68 13.37 -20.75
C GLU A 395 -4.38 13.71 -22.22
N PRO A 396 -4.67 14.94 -22.69
CA PRO A 396 -4.23 15.35 -24.01
C PRO A 396 -2.70 15.40 -24.05
N GLU A 397 -2.10 14.66 -24.98
CA GLU A 397 -0.64 14.60 -25.25
C GLU A 397 0.06 15.96 -25.32
#